data_AF-A0A098T3R8-F1
#
_entry.id   AF-A0A098T3R8-F1
#
_cell.length_a   1.000
_cell.length_b   1.000
_cell.length_c   1.000
_cell.angle_alpha   90.00
_cell.angle_beta   90.00
_cell.angle_gamma   90.00
#
_symmetry.space_group_name_H-M   'P 1'
#
loop_
_entity.id
_entity.type
_entity.pdbx_description
1 polymer ?
#
loop_
_entity_poly.entity_id
_entity_poly.type
_entity_poly.pdbx_seq_one_letter_code
_entity_poly.pdbx_strand_id
1 'polypeptide(L)'
;MNIKSLLLGSAAALVAVSGARAADAIIAAEPEPVEYVRVCDAFGTGYFYIPGTETCLRIHGYLRYDVGAGELFAVTSATGDETYFKRARFSFRTSTASETEMGTLRTYTELRFQ
;
A
#
# COMPACT_ATOMS: atom_id res chain seq x y z
N MET A 1 -29.43 -20.24 -69.65
CA MET A 1 -29.99 -19.28 -68.68
C MET A 1 -29.91 -19.95 -67.31
N ASN A 2 -29.04 -19.50 -66.39
CA ASN A 2 -29.04 -19.82 -64.94
C ASN A 2 -27.75 -19.41 -64.19
N ILE A 3 -26.73 -18.84 -64.84
CA ILE A 3 -25.55 -18.26 -64.14
C ILE A 3 -25.81 -16.85 -63.58
N LYS A 4 -26.76 -16.10 -64.16
CA LYS A 4 -27.07 -14.73 -63.73
C LYS A 4 -27.70 -14.66 -62.33
N SER A 5 -28.52 -15.65 -61.93
CA SER A 5 -29.17 -15.62 -60.60
C SER A 5 -28.21 -15.96 -59.45
N LEU A 6 -27.17 -16.75 -59.72
CA LEU A 6 -26.19 -17.16 -58.72
C LEU A 6 -25.25 -16.01 -58.34
N LEU A 7 -24.88 -15.17 -59.30
CA LEU A 7 -24.11 -13.94 -59.05
C LEU A 7 -24.93 -12.86 -58.35
N LEU A 8 -26.21 -12.71 -58.69
CA LEU A 8 -27.12 -11.80 -57.98
C LEU A 8 -27.39 -12.25 -56.54
N GLY A 9 -27.50 -13.57 -56.30
CA GLY A 9 -27.64 -14.13 -54.95
C GLY A 9 -26.38 -13.96 -54.09
N SER A 10 -25.19 -14.03 -54.70
CA SER A 10 -23.90 -13.89 -53.99
C SER A 10 -23.62 -12.44 -53.58
N ALA A 11 -24.03 -11.45 -54.39
CA ALA A 11 -23.89 -10.03 -54.04
C ALA A 11 -24.83 -9.61 -52.89
N ALA A 12 -26.05 -10.18 -52.83
CA ALA A 12 -27.01 -9.88 -51.77
C ALA A 12 -26.58 -10.42 -50.39
N ALA A 13 -25.88 -11.56 -50.35
CA ALA A 13 -25.35 -12.13 -49.11
C ALA A 13 -24.25 -11.26 -48.46
N LEU A 14 -23.49 -10.52 -49.26
CA LEU A 14 -22.45 -9.61 -48.76
C LEU A 14 -23.03 -8.31 -48.16
N VAL A 15 -24.23 -7.90 -48.60
CA VAL A 15 -24.90 -6.68 -48.08
C VAL A 15 -25.72 -6.97 -46.81
N ALA A 16 -26.15 -8.21 -46.59
CA ALA A 16 -26.85 -8.61 -45.37
C ALA A 16 -25.94 -8.82 -44.14
N VAL A 17 -24.61 -8.86 -44.33
CA VAL A 17 -23.62 -9.04 -43.26
C VAL A 17 -22.94 -7.72 -42.86
N SER A 18 -23.23 -6.60 -43.52
CA SER A 18 -22.86 -5.27 -43.01
C SER A 18 -23.86 -4.76 -41.96
N GLY A 19 -24.29 -5.65 -41.05
CA GLY A 19 -24.82 -5.21 -39.77
C GLY A 19 -23.63 -4.81 -38.92
N ALA A 20 -23.33 -3.51 -38.89
CA ALA A 20 -22.41 -2.94 -37.92
C ALA A 20 -22.89 -3.35 -36.52
N ARG A 21 -22.32 -4.43 -35.98
CA ARG A 21 -22.39 -4.74 -34.57
C ARG A 21 -21.45 -3.75 -33.90
N ALA A 22 -21.95 -2.55 -33.64
CA ALA A 22 -21.55 -1.81 -32.46
C ALA A 22 -22.00 -2.62 -31.25
N ALA A 23 -21.28 -3.71 -30.97
CA ALA A 23 -21.11 -4.12 -29.60
C ALA A 23 -20.03 -3.19 -29.10
N ASP A 24 -20.45 -2.05 -28.55
CA ASP A 24 -19.71 -1.49 -27.44
C ASP A 24 -19.55 -2.67 -26.49
N ALA A 25 -18.33 -3.24 -26.48
CA ALA A 25 -17.94 -4.08 -25.40
C ALA A 25 -18.04 -3.15 -24.20
N ILE A 26 -19.16 -3.23 -23.50
CA ILE A 26 -19.22 -2.90 -22.09
C ILE A 26 -18.32 -3.95 -21.46
N ILE A 27 -17.02 -3.82 -21.68
CA ILE A 27 -16.02 -4.21 -20.72
C ILE A 27 -16.41 -3.29 -19.57
N ALA A 28 -17.28 -3.81 -18.70
CA ALA A 28 -17.23 -3.43 -17.31
C ALA A 28 -15.75 -3.55 -17.01
N ALA A 29 -15.06 -2.41 -16.92
CA ALA A 29 -13.73 -2.37 -16.38
C ALA A 29 -13.88 -3.07 -15.04
N GLU A 30 -13.50 -4.35 -15.00
CA GLU A 30 -13.44 -5.09 -13.76
C GLU A 30 -12.57 -4.21 -12.90
N PRO A 31 -13.12 -3.64 -11.79
CA PRO A 31 -12.48 -2.55 -11.10
C PRO A 31 -11.07 -3.02 -10.79
N GLU A 32 -10.08 -2.44 -11.48
CA GLU A 32 -8.71 -2.87 -11.31
C GLU A 32 -8.47 -2.81 -9.80
N PRO A 33 -8.02 -3.92 -9.18
CA PRO A 33 -7.82 -3.96 -7.76
C PRO A 33 -6.88 -2.82 -7.44
N VAL A 34 -7.44 -1.80 -6.82
CA VAL A 34 -6.77 -0.54 -6.56
C VAL A 34 -5.61 -0.89 -5.64
N GLU A 35 -4.41 -0.97 -6.21
CA GLU A 35 -3.19 -1.25 -5.46
C GLU A 35 -2.84 0.00 -4.68
N TYR A 36 -3.51 0.16 -3.53
CA TYR A 36 -3.36 1.31 -2.66
C TYR A 36 -1.97 1.40 -2.02
N VAL A 37 -1.19 0.31 -2.02
CA VAL A 37 0.13 0.26 -1.40
C VAL A 37 1.08 -0.49 -2.31
N ARG A 38 1.86 0.27 -3.08
CA ARG A 38 2.94 -0.29 -3.92
C ARG A 38 4.22 -0.38 -3.08
N VAL A 39 4.93 -1.49 -3.20
CA VAL A 39 6.22 -1.68 -2.50
C VAL A 39 7.27 -0.76 -3.16
N CYS A 40 8.06 -0.07 -2.35
CA CYS A 40 9.19 0.74 -2.83
C CYS A 40 10.52 0.07 -2.49
N ASP A 41 11.16 -0.54 -3.49
CA ASP A 41 12.43 -1.24 -3.30
C ASP A 41 13.66 -0.31 -3.36
N ALA A 42 13.49 0.93 -3.83
CA ALA A 42 14.59 1.89 -4.04
C ALA A 42 15.36 2.26 -2.75
N PHE A 43 14.67 2.30 -1.61
CA PHE A 43 15.25 2.72 -0.32
C PHE A 43 15.40 1.58 0.70
N GLY A 44 15.15 0.34 0.26
CA GLY A 44 15.24 -0.87 1.07
C GLY A 44 13.90 -1.35 1.62
N THR A 45 13.96 -2.39 2.45
CA THR A 45 12.78 -3.09 2.95
C THR A 45 11.92 -2.24 3.87
N GLY A 46 10.59 -2.39 3.77
CA GLY A 46 9.63 -1.71 4.64
C GLY A 46 9.25 -0.31 4.17
N TYR A 47 9.69 0.10 2.97
CA TYR A 47 9.22 1.28 2.29
C TYR A 47 8.06 0.95 1.34
N PHE A 48 7.08 1.83 1.28
CA PHE A 48 5.94 1.76 0.37
C PHE A 48 5.69 3.14 -0.24
N TYR A 49 5.16 3.18 -1.47
CA TYR A 49 4.86 4.44 -2.13
C TYR A 49 3.65 5.12 -1.50
N ILE A 50 3.74 6.43 -1.29
CA ILE A 50 2.58 7.26 -0.96
C ILE A 50 1.72 7.37 -2.23
N PRO A 51 0.43 7.00 -2.16
CA PRO A 51 -0.47 7.08 -3.32
C PRO A 51 -0.44 8.44 -4.01
N GLY A 52 -0.30 8.44 -5.34
CA GLY A 52 -0.22 9.67 -6.13
C GLY A 52 1.16 10.34 -6.18
N THR A 53 2.20 9.74 -5.60
CA THR A 53 3.59 10.27 -5.64
C THR A 53 4.62 9.15 -5.84
N GLU A 54 5.86 9.54 -6.16
CA GLU A 54 7.05 8.66 -6.15
C GLU A 54 7.79 8.68 -4.81
N THR A 55 7.18 9.27 -3.77
CA THR A 55 7.78 9.34 -2.43
C THR A 55 7.55 8.03 -1.69
N CYS A 56 8.63 7.46 -1.19
CA CYS A 56 8.61 6.24 -0.40
C CYS A 56 8.47 6.58 1.09
N LEU A 57 7.49 6.00 1.76
CA LEU A 57 7.21 6.13 3.19
C LEU A 57 7.52 4.81 3.91
N ARG A 58 8.11 4.91 5.08
CA ARG A 58 8.32 3.80 6.02
C ARG A 58 7.76 4.16 7.38
N ILE A 59 6.77 3.39 7.81
CA ILE A 59 6.23 3.45 9.17
C ILE A 59 6.94 2.38 10.00
N HIS A 60 7.56 2.79 11.11
CA HIS A 60 8.30 1.90 11.98
C HIS A 60 8.30 2.46 13.41
N GLY A 61 8.97 1.77 14.34
CA GLY A 61 8.96 2.17 15.73
C GLY A 61 9.27 1.01 16.65
N TYR A 62 9.05 1.23 17.95
CA TYR A 62 9.13 0.16 18.94
C TYR A 62 8.19 0.43 20.11
N LEU A 63 7.71 -0.67 20.70
CA LEU A 63 7.06 -0.69 22.00
C LEU A 63 8.00 -1.39 22.97
N ARG A 64 8.27 -0.77 24.11
CA ARG A 64 9.08 -1.34 25.18
C ARG A 64 8.28 -1.35 26.47
N TYR A 65 8.21 -2.49 27.13
CA TYR A 65 7.59 -2.65 28.43
C TYR A 65 8.62 -3.22 29.40
N ASP A 66 9.04 -2.40 30.36
CA ASP A 66 9.98 -2.78 31.41
C ASP A 66 9.19 -3.15 32.68
N VAL A 67 9.55 -4.29 33.26
CA VAL A 67 8.88 -4.86 34.42
C VAL A 67 9.94 -5.38 35.35
N GLY A 68 9.90 -5.01 36.63
CA GLY A 68 10.78 -5.59 37.63
C GLY A 68 10.10 -5.67 38.98
N ALA A 69 10.63 -6.54 39.83
CA ALA A 69 10.23 -6.68 41.23
C ALA A 69 11.49 -6.67 42.09
N GLY A 70 11.40 -6.06 43.27
CA GLY A 70 12.46 -6.09 44.29
C GLY A 70 12.56 -7.46 44.97
N GLU A 71 13.63 -7.67 45.75
CA GLU A 71 13.84 -8.91 46.50
C GLU A 71 12.75 -9.15 47.55
N LEU A 72 12.29 -10.40 47.65
CA LEU A 72 11.57 -10.88 48.83
C LEU A 72 12.50 -10.67 50.03
N PHE A 73 12.03 -9.95 51.05
CA PHE A 73 12.75 -9.59 52.29
C PHE A 73 13.69 -8.36 52.25
N ALA A 74 13.74 -7.60 51.16
CA ALA A 74 14.34 -6.27 51.22
C ALA A 74 13.48 -5.36 52.12
N VAL A 75 14.07 -4.82 53.19
CA VAL A 75 13.43 -3.84 54.07
C VAL A 75 13.10 -2.60 53.24
N THR A 76 11.85 -2.51 52.78
CA THR A 76 11.36 -1.37 51.99
C THR A 76 11.34 -0.14 52.88
N SER A 77 11.73 1.01 52.32
CA SER A 77 11.69 2.32 52.99
C SER A 77 10.36 2.55 53.71
N ALA A 78 10.39 3.29 54.82
CA ALA A 78 9.22 3.64 55.64
C ALA A 78 8.11 4.43 54.88
N THR A 79 8.34 4.75 53.60
CA THR A 79 7.42 5.43 52.69
C THR A 79 6.61 4.48 51.78
N GLY A 80 6.87 3.16 51.79
CA GLY A 80 6.05 2.19 51.05
C GLY A 80 6.30 2.15 49.54
N ASP A 81 7.51 2.53 49.11
CA ASP A 81 7.83 2.64 47.69
C ASP A 81 8.04 1.26 47.03
N GLU A 82 7.00 0.85 46.30
CA GLU A 82 6.94 -0.03 45.12
C GLU A 82 7.87 -1.26 45.10
N THR A 83 7.40 -2.35 45.72
CA THR A 83 7.93 -3.74 45.56
C THR A 83 8.07 -4.19 44.10
N TYR A 84 7.43 -3.50 43.15
CA TYR A 84 7.53 -3.76 41.71
C TYR A 84 7.43 -2.46 40.91
N PHE A 85 8.10 -2.38 39.76
CA PHE A 85 7.97 -1.26 38.82
C PHE A 85 7.46 -1.76 37.46
N LYS A 86 6.71 -0.88 36.79
CA LYS A 86 6.23 -1.08 35.41
C LYS A 86 6.48 0.21 34.63
N ARG A 87 7.04 0.11 33.43
CA ARG A 87 7.26 1.28 32.55
C ARG A 87 7.00 0.90 31.10
N ALA A 88 6.07 1.59 30.47
CA ALA A 88 5.81 1.47 29.04
C ALA A 88 6.47 2.63 28.30
N ARG A 89 7.10 2.36 27.15
CA ARG A 89 7.57 3.39 26.22
C ARG A 89 7.11 3.02 24.82
N PHE A 90 6.48 3.96 24.13
CA PHE A 90 6.05 3.81 22.74
C PHE A 90 6.77 4.84 21.88
N SER A 91 7.47 4.37 20.85
CA SER A 91 8.12 5.22 19.85
C SER A 91 7.50 4.91 18.49
N PHE A 92 6.83 5.91 17.91
CA PHE A 92 6.31 5.86 16.56
C PHE A 92 7.20 6.70 15.64
N ARG A 93 7.67 6.10 14.54
CA ARG A 93 8.63 6.71 13.63
C ARG A 93 8.13 6.63 12.20
N THR A 94 8.21 7.75 11.49
CA THR A 94 7.91 7.83 10.07
C THR A 94 9.11 8.37 9.33
N SER A 95 9.53 7.69 8.27
CA SER A 95 10.59 8.15 7.39
C SER A 95 10.10 8.22 5.97
N THR A 96 10.37 9.31 5.27
CA THR A 96 10.14 9.39 3.83
C THR A 96 11.45 9.55 3.07
N ALA A 97 11.48 9.07 1.84
CA ALA A 97 12.60 9.21 0.92
C ALA A 97 12.07 9.42 -0.50
N SER A 98 12.67 10.36 -1.24
CA SER A 98 12.36 10.63 -2.64
C SER A 98 13.64 11.00 -3.38
N GLU A 99 13.78 10.53 -4.62
CA GLU A 99 14.83 11.02 -5.51
C GLU A 99 14.43 12.39 -6.08
N THR A 100 15.36 13.33 -6.07
CA THR A 100 15.19 14.67 -6.66
C THR A 100 16.38 14.96 -7.57
N GLU A 101 16.28 15.95 -8.45
CA GLU A 101 17.41 16.32 -9.32
C GLU A 101 18.66 16.78 -8.56
N MET A 102 18.51 17.14 -7.28
CA MET A 102 19.59 17.53 -6.38
C MET A 102 20.09 16.36 -5.49
N GLY A 103 19.58 15.15 -5.71
CA GLY A 103 19.89 13.95 -4.94
C GLY A 103 18.73 13.47 -4.07
N THR A 104 18.99 12.47 -3.22
CA THR A 104 17.96 11.86 -2.37
C THR A 104 17.54 12.79 -1.23
N LEU A 105 16.27 13.19 -1.23
CA LEU A 105 15.64 13.87 -0.10
C LEU A 105 15.10 12.84 0.89
N ARG A 106 15.55 12.89 2.15
CA ARG A 106 15.03 12.05 3.24
C ARG A 106 14.46 12.89 4.37
N THR A 107 13.33 12.46 4.92
CA THR A 107 12.74 13.06 6.12
C THR A 107 12.56 12.00 7.21
N TYR A 108 12.65 12.43 8.47
CA TYR A 108 12.50 11.58 9.64
C TYR A 108 11.65 12.30 10.69
N THR A 109 10.70 11.59 11.28
CA THR A 109 9.88 12.08 12.39
C THR A 109 9.73 10.99 13.43
N GLU A 110 9.87 11.34 14.71
CA GLU A 110 9.71 10.43 15.85
C GLU A 110 8.77 11.05 16.89
N LEU A 111 7.74 10.30 17.28
CA LEU A 111 6.87 10.59 18.40
C LEU A 111 7.18 9.59 19.52
N ARG A 112 7.55 10.09 20.70
CA ARG A 112 7.91 9.26 21.86
C ARG A 112 6.99 9.54 23.04
N PHE A 113 6.42 8.47 23.59
CA PHE A 113 5.58 8.46 24.79
C PHE A 113 6.25 7.58 25.85
N GLN A 114 6.25 8.03 27.11
CA GLN A 114 6.86 7.35 28.26
C GLN A 114 5.98 7.53 29.51
#